data_AF-A0A2T0SNP6-F1
#
_entry.id   AF-A0A2T0SNP6-F1
#
_cell.length_a   1.000
_cell.length_b   1.000
_cell.length_c   1.000
_cell.angle_alpha   90.00
_cell.angle_beta   90.00
_cell.angle_gamma   90.00
#
_symmetry.space_group_name_H-M   'P 1'
#
loop_
_entity.id
_entity.type
_entity.pdbx_description
1 polymer ?
#
loop_
_entity_poly.entity_id
_entity_poly.type
_entity_poly.pdbx_seq_one_letter_code
_entity_poly.pdbx_strand_id
1 'polypeptide(L)'
;MKRYGLRWLWVLIIALVYSCGPKDPQPALPSYLIIPADLSSYSGSGLITVTGEGLSLRAEGPEHIDTPTSTYYGVTGNVLQDDINAYFTVGQPRAYRENSSVPAQYRANGWLQIYNTMTPGTYRMGIREQPGARGEIADLILNLPGPQLYTMQSGSLTISEVTTVKTQGTQQLKRIQGTFTVSATASGLGTTPGKAIPLTGSFDMLFVQD
;
A
#
# COMPACT_ATOMS: atom_id res chain seq x y z
N MET A 1 -26.20 46.28 45.85
CA MET A 1 -25.98 44.81 45.75
C MET A 1 -26.08 44.39 44.30
N LYS A 2 -24.97 43.97 43.71
CA LYS A 2 -24.79 43.76 42.26
C LYS A 2 -25.38 42.41 41.82
N ARG A 3 -26.38 42.43 40.91
CA ARG A 3 -26.98 41.25 40.29
C ARG A 3 -26.15 40.80 39.07
N TYR A 4 -25.08 40.05 39.27
CA TYR A 4 -24.27 39.45 38.17
C TYR A 4 -24.31 37.91 38.14
N GLY A 5 -25.04 37.25 39.04
CA GLY A 5 -24.97 35.80 39.21
C GLY A 5 -25.69 34.95 38.15
N LEU A 6 -26.65 35.49 37.40
CA LEU A 6 -27.56 34.65 36.60
C LEU A 6 -27.24 34.60 35.10
N ARG A 7 -26.45 35.55 34.57
CA ARG A 7 -26.08 35.55 33.13
C ARG A 7 -24.87 34.67 32.80
N TRP A 8 -24.00 34.39 33.77
CA TRP A 8 -22.83 33.53 33.59
C TRP A 8 -23.18 32.04 33.55
N LEU A 9 -24.28 31.63 34.20
CA LEU A 9 -24.68 30.22 34.24
C LEU A 9 -25.20 29.71 32.89
N TRP A 10 -25.84 30.57 32.08
CA TRP A 10 -26.35 30.20 30.76
C TRP A 10 -25.27 30.07 29.69
N VAL A 11 -24.18 30.85 29.79
CA VAL A 11 -23.05 30.76 28.85
C VAL A 11 -22.26 29.45 29.08
N LEU A 12 -22.17 28.97 30.32
CA LEU A 12 -21.49 27.72 30.63
C LEU A 12 -22.27 26.48 30.14
N ILE A 13 -23.60 26.54 30.14
CA ILE A 13 -24.46 25.42 29.70
C ILE A 13 -24.45 25.31 28.16
N ILE A 14 -24.39 26.42 27.42
CA ILE A 14 -24.31 26.38 25.95
C ILE A 14 -22.93 25.90 25.46
N ALA A 15 -21.85 26.21 26.20
CA ALA A 15 -20.51 25.72 25.88
C ALA A 15 -20.35 24.20 26.10
N LEU A 16 -21.12 23.60 27.01
CA LEU A 16 -21.06 22.15 27.28
C LEU A 16 -21.79 21.31 26.22
N VAL A 17 -22.79 21.87 25.52
CA VAL A 17 -23.58 21.13 24.52
C VAL A 17 -22.92 21.12 23.14
N TYR A 18 -21.91 21.95 22.89
CA TYR A 18 -21.23 22.02 21.58
C TYR A 18 -20.01 21.09 21.42
N SER A 19 -19.68 20.27 22.43
CA SER A 19 -18.49 19.39 22.38
C SER A 19 -18.76 17.97 21.90
N CYS A 20 -20.01 17.62 21.56
CA CYS A 20 -20.37 16.27 21.14
C CYS A 20 -21.23 16.30 19.87
N GLY A 21 -20.69 16.83 18.79
CA GLY A 21 -21.18 16.47 17.46
C GLY A 21 -20.93 14.97 17.25
N PRO A 22 -21.87 14.20 16.70
CA PRO A 22 -21.61 12.82 16.34
C PRO A 22 -20.46 12.84 15.32
N LYS A 23 -19.29 12.34 15.71
CA LYS A 23 -18.30 11.92 14.73
C LYS A 23 -19.01 10.84 13.94
N ASP A 24 -19.26 11.09 12.66
CA ASP A 24 -19.70 10.04 11.75
C ASP A 24 -18.79 8.82 11.99
N PRO A 25 -19.37 7.64 12.24
CA PRO A 25 -18.58 6.46 12.54
C PRO A 25 -17.64 6.24 11.37
N GLN A 26 -16.34 6.37 11.63
CA GLN A 26 -15.31 6.13 10.63
C GLN A 26 -15.56 4.74 10.05
N PRO A 27 -15.65 4.57 8.72
CA PRO A 27 -15.90 3.28 8.12
C PRO A 27 -14.90 2.26 8.68
N ALA A 28 -15.41 1.12 9.16
CA ALA A 28 -14.56 0.07 9.67
C ALA A 28 -13.56 -0.34 8.59
N LEU A 29 -12.27 -0.35 8.92
CA LEU A 29 -11.25 -0.81 7.99
C LEU A 29 -11.49 -2.29 7.64
N PRO A 30 -11.18 -2.71 6.41
CA PRO A 30 -11.16 -4.11 6.05
C PRO A 30 -10.26 -4.93 6.99
N SER A 31 -10.61 -6.20 7.22
CA SER A 31 -9.90 -7.08 8.17
C SER A 31 -8.43 -7.33 7.83
N TYR A 32 -8.03 -7.13 6.58
CA TYR A 32 -6.64 -7.26 6.14
C TYR A 32 -5.77 -6.04 6.49
N LEU A 33 -6.37 -4.92 6.89
CA LEU A 33 -5.65 -3.73 7.36
C LEU A 33 -5.55 -3.78 8.88
N ILE A 34 -4.39 -4.23 9.36
CA ILE A 34 -4.16 -4.41 10.80
C ILE A 34 -3.60 -3.13 11.39
N ILE A 35 -4.39 -2.44 12.23
CA ILE A 35 -3.90 -1.32 13.03
C ILE A 35 -3.10 -1.89 14.21
N PRO A 36 -1.78 -1.66 14.30
CA PRO A 36 -0.98 -2.15 15.40
C PRO A 36 -1.20 -1.31 16.68
N ALA A 37 -0.94 -1.92 17.83
CA ALA A 37 -0.93 -1.22 19.12
C ALA A 37 0.19 -0.16 19.16
N ASP A 38 1.35 -0.46 18.58
CA ASP A 38 2.54 0.40 18.48
C ASP A 38 2.99 0.51 17.02
N LEU A 39 3.31 1.72 16.55
CA LEU A 39 3.82 1.96 15.20
C LEU A 39 5.30 1.58 15.02
N SER A 40 6.09 1.51 16.11
CA SER A 40 7.55 1.34 16.03
C SER A 40 8.01 0.01 15.41
N SER A 41 7.22 -1.05 15.57
CA SER A 41 7.54 -2.40 15.08
C SER A 41 6.65 -2.83 13.91
N TYR A 42 5.85 -1.93 13.36
CA TYR A 42 4.85 -2.29 12.37
C TYR A 42 5.43 -2.22 10.96
N SER A 43 5.48 -3.38 10.29
CA SER A 43 6.05 -3.51 8.93
C SER A 43 5.04 -3.31 7.81
N GLY A 44 3.80 -2.92 8.12
CA GLY A 44 2.74 -2.75 7.12
C GLY A 44 1.77 -3.92 7.01
N SER A 45 0.65 -3.66 6.35
CA SER A 45 -0.34 -4.63 5.91
C SER A 45 -1.11 -4.04 4.74
N GLY A 46 -1.76 -4.88 3.94
CA GLY A 46 -2.49 -4.38 2.78
C GLY A 46 -3.11 -5.46 1.94
N LEU A 47 -3.73 -5.03 0.86
CA LEU A 47 -4.17 -5.88 -0.25
C LEU A 47 -3.48 -5.33 -1.51
N ILE A 48 -2.78 -6.20 -2.24
CA ILE A 48 -2.29 -5.89 -3.58
C ILE A 48 -2.78 -6.99 -4.52
N THR A 49 -3.36 -6.59 -5.64
CA THR A 49 -3.79 -7.51 -6.70
C THR A 49 -3.13 -7.14 -8.02
N VAL A 50 -2.77 -8.16 -8.81
CA VAL A 50 -2.25 -8.01 -10.16
C VAL A 50 -2.94 -9.03 -11.05
N THR A 51 -3.58 -8.58 -12.13
CA THR A 51 -4.29 -9.43 -13.07
C THR A 51 -3.90 -9.08 -14.50
N GLY A 52 -3.72 -10.08 -15.36
CA GLY A 52 -3.49 -9.87 -16.79
C GLY A 52 -2.80 -11.07 -17.43
N GLU A 53 -3.16 -11.36 -18.68
CA GLU A 53 -2.65 -12.47 -19.51
C GLU A 53 -2.14 -13.72 -18.74
N GLY A 54 -3.05 -14.40 -18.02
CA GLY A 54 -2.74 -15.63 -17.29
C GLY A 54 -2.12 -15.43 -15.90
N LEU A 55 -1.83 -14.20 -15.51
CA LEU A 55 -1.47 -13.83 -14.14
C LEU A 55 -2.71 -13.45 -13.33
N SER A 56 -2.79 -14.01 -12.12
CA SER A 56 -3.76 -13.65 -11.09
C SER A 56 -3.04 -13.73 -9.74
N LEU A 57 -2.48 -12.61 -9.31
CA LEU A 57 -1.71 -12.47 -8.08
C LEU A 57 -2.55 -11.71 -7.04
N ARG A 58 -2.52 -12.19 -5.81
CA ARG A 58 -3.18 -11.56 -4.66
C ARG A 58 -2.34 -11.77 -3.41
N ALA A 59 -1.96 -10.69 -2.77
CA ALA A 59 -1.34 -10.67 -1.45
C ALA A 59 -2.22 -9.86 -0.50
N GLU A 60 -2.47 -10.38 0.70
CA GLU A 60 -3.42 -9.80 1.65
C GLU A 60 -2.89 -9.90 3.09
N GLY A 61 -3.13 -8.86 3.88
CA GLY A 61 -2.75 -8.78 5.28
C GLY A 61 -1.29 -8.38 5.48
N PRO A 62 -0.80 -8.39 6.74
CA PRO A 62 0.63 -8.38 7.02
C PRO A 62 1.28 -9.67 6.47
N GLU A 63 2.58 -9.65 6.20
CA GLU A 63 3.30 -10.86 5.83
C GLU A 63 3.18 -11.92 6.94
N HIS A 64 2.66 -13.09 6.58
CA HIS A 64 2.45 -14.22 7.46
C HIS A 64 2.70 -15.54 6.72
N ILE A 65 2.81 -16.62 7.50
CA ILE A 65 2.89 -17.97 6.96
C ILE A 65 1.47 -18.52 6.83
N ASP A 66 1.08 -18.92 5.64
CA ASP A 66 -0.09 -19.76 5.40
C ASP A 66 0.23 -21.20 5.82
N THR A 67 -0.29 -21.62 6.97
CA THR A 67 0.00 -22.92 7.60
C THR A 67 -0.33 -24.12 6.70
N PRO A 68 -1.51 -24.18 6.05
CA PRO A 68 -1.85 -25.23 5.08
C PRO A 68 -0.82 -25.47 3.99
N THR A 69 -0.27 -24.40 3.40
CA THR A 69 0.66 -24.51 2.26
C THR A 69 2.12 -24.40 2.67
N SER A 70 2.41 -23.98 3.91
CA SER A 70 3.76 -23.65 4.38
C SER A 70 4.44 -22.62 3.47
N THR A 71 3.71 -21.58 3.11
CA THR A 71 4.22 -20.48 2.27
C THR A 71 3.96 -19.12 2.90
N TYR A 72 4.73 -18.11 2.51
CA TYR A 72 4.55 -16.72 2.90
C TYR A 72 3.58 -16.00 1.95
N TYR A 73 2.71 -15.20 2.56
CA TYR A 73 1.76 -14.33 1.90
C TYR A 73 1.61 -13.02 2.66
N GLY A 74 1.35 -11.94 1.94
CA GLY A 74 0.96 -10.66 2.54
C GLY A 74 1.73 -9.47 2.00
N VAL A 75 1.51 -8.32 2.61
CA VAL A 75 2.05 -7.03 2.20
C VAL A 75 2.81 -6.41 3.35
N THR A 76 3.98 -5.85 3.05
CA THR A 76 4.79 -5.04 3.96
C THR A 76 5.24 -3.77 3.23
N GLY A 77 5.75 -2.79 3.96
CA GLY A 77 6.19 -1.55 3.35
C GLY A 77 6.31 -0.40 4.34
N ASN A 78 6.66 0.74 3.78
CA ASN A 78 6.84 1.98 4.50
C ASN A 78 6.61 3.20 3.60
N VAL A 79 6.51 4.35 4.25
CA VAL A 79 6.49 5.65 3.61
C VAL A 79 7.67 6.47 4.14
N LEU A 80 8.52 6.99 3.26
CA LEU A 80 9.68 7.80 3.63
C LEU A 80 9.74 9.06 2.77
N GLN A 81 9.65 10.25 3.37
CA GLN A 81 9.79 11.53 2.65
C GLN A 81 8.95 11.61 1.35
N ASP A 82 7.72 11.11 1.41
CA ASP A 82 6.76 10.99 0.30
C ASP A 82 6.98 9.85 -0.72
N ASP A 83 7.98 8.99 -0.51
CA ASP A 83 8.12 7.73 -1.24
C ASP A 83 7.31 6.63 -0.57
N ILE A 84 6.55 5.86 -1.37
CA ILE A 84 5.81 4.69 -0.92
C ILE A 84 6.53 3.45 -1.46
N ASN A 85 7.01 2.59 -0.56
CA ASN A 85 7.59 1.30 -0.91
C ASN A 85 6.72 0.18 -0.34
N ALA A 86 6.18 -0.65 -1.23
CA ALA A 86 5.33 -1.77 -0.86
C ALA A 86 5.89 -3.08 -1.42
N TYR A 87 6.17 -4.02 -0.54
CA TYR A 87 6.62 -5.35 -0.90
C TYR A 87 5.52 -6.36 -0.61
N PHE A 88 5.39 -7.37 -1.47
CA PHE A 88 4.35 -8.37 -1.29
C PHE A 88 4.77 -9.75 -1.75
N THR A 89 4.34 -10.76 -0.98
CA THR A 89 4.64 -12.17 -1.22
C THR A 89 3.35 -12.90 -1.61
N VAL A 90 3.45 -13.79 -2.61
CA VAL A 90 2.33 -14.55 -3.19
C VAL A 90 2.65 -16.04 -3.26
N GLY A 91 2.82 -16.68 -2.10
CA GLY A 91 2.95 -18.15 -2.01
C GLY A 91 4.38 -18.65 -2.07
N GLN A 92 5.31 -17.85 -1.56
CA GLN A 92 6.72 -18.22 -1.52
C GLN A 92 6.98 -19.26 -0.41
N PRO A 93 7.84 -20.29 -0.59
CA PRO A 93 8.05 -21.30 0.45
C PRO A 93 8.51 -20.74 1.80
N ARG A 94 8.13 -21.37 2.92
CA ARG A 94 8.47 -20.95 4.29
C ARG A 94 9.97 -20.69 4.57
N ALA A 95 10.88 -21.30 3.82
CA ALA A 95 12.32 -20.98 3.99
C ALA A 95 12.69 -19.56 3.50
N TYR A 96 11.79 -18.92 2.76
CA TYR A 96 12.01 -17.69 2.01
C TYR A 96 10.87 -16.70 2.30
N ARG A 97 11.14 -15.69 3.11
CA ARG A 97 10.29 -14.49 3.25
C ARG A 97 10.85 -13.36 2.39
N GLU A 98 10.13 -12.24 2.26
CA GLU A 98 10.55 -11.15 1.35
C GLU A 98 11.97 -10.61 1.64
N ASN A 99 12.37 -10.56 2.91
CA ASN A 99 13.69 -10.08 3.32
C ASN A 99 14.83 -11.10 3.16
N SER A 100 14.57 -12.26 2.55
CA SER A 100 15.55 -13.34 2.38
C SER A 100 15.98 -13.48 0.91
N SER A 101 17.21 -13.96 0.69
CA SER A 101 17.64 -14.37 -0.66
C SER A 101 16.84 -15.59 -1.12
N VAL A 102 15.96 -15.40 -2.10
CA VAL A 102 15.11 -16.45 -2.68
C VAL A 102 15.72 -16.98 -3.98
N PRO A 103 15.91 -18.30 -4.14
CA PRO A 103 16.27 -18.90 -5.42
C PRO A 103 15.19 -18.61 -6.49
N ALA A 104 15.60 -18.39 -7.74
CA ALA A 104 14.72 -17.96 -8.81
C ALA A 104 13.48 -18.86 -9.00
N GLN A 105 13.65 -20.17 -8.89
CA GLN A 105 12.56 -21.15 -9.04
C GLN A 105 11.46 -21.04 -7.98
N TYR A 106 11.70 -20.33 -6.87
CA TYR A 106 10.76 -20.16 -5.76
C TYR A 106 10.30 -18.72 -5.57
N ARG A 107 10.78 -17.78 -6.39
CA ARG A 107 10.38 -16.38 -6.26
C ARG A 107 8.92 -16.23 -6.62
N ALA A 108 8.14 -15.70 -5.70
CA ALA A 108 6.75 -15.39 -5.90
C ALA A 108 6.45 -14.12 -5.10
N ASN A 109 7.00 -13.00 -5.55
CA ASN A 109 6.94 -11.72 -4.86
C ASN A 109 6.92 -10.55 -5.83
N GLY A 110 6.64 -9.36 -5.31
CA GLY A 110 6.71 -8.14 -6.07
C GLY A 110 6.96 -6.91 -5.21
N TRP A 111 7.37 -5.85 -5.91
CA TRP A 111 7.70 -4.57 -5.32
C TRP A 111 7.01 -3.46 -6.09
N LEU A 112 6.09 -2.75 -5.42
CA LEU A 112 5.46 -1.53 -5.92
C LEU A 112 6.15 -0.34 -5.28
N GLN A 113 6.61 0.59 -6.11
CA GLN A 113 7.27 1.83 -5.68
C GLN A 113 6.54 3.03 -6.27
N ILE A 114 6.33 4.06 -5.45
CA ILE A 114 5.82 5.35 -5.89
C ILE A 114 6.76 6.40 -5.31
N TYR A 115 7.34 7.22 -6.16
CA TYR A 115 8.38 8.17 -5.79
C TYR A 115 7.87 9.61 -5.74
N ASN A 116 8.38 10.36 -4.77
CA ASN A 116 8.19 11.80 -4.58
C ASN A 116 6.72 12.25 -4.48
N THR A 117 5.81 11.36 -4.08
CA THR A 117 4.40 11.72 -3.98
C THR A 117 3.55 10.72 -3.18
N MET A 118 2.68 11.29 -2.34
CA MET A 118 1.55 10.61 -1.71
C MET A 118 0.22 11.32 -1.98
N THR A 119 0.21 12.27 -2.92
CA THR A 119 -1.02 13.02 -3.20
C THR A 119 -1.94 12.14 -4.05
N PRO A 120 -3.27 12.20 -3.86
CA PRO A 120 -4.18 11.60 -4.82
C PRO A 120 -4.00 12.19 -6.22
N GLY A 121 -3.93 11.32 -7.23
CA GLY A 121 -3.61 11.71 -8.59
C GLY A 121 -3.18 10.52 -9.44
N THR A 122 -2.99 10.77 -10.74
CA THR A 122 -2.50 9.75 -11.69
C THR A 122 -1.06 10.08 -12.06
N TYR A 123 -0.21 9.08 -11.90
CA TYR A 123 1.23 9.14 -12.09
C TYR A 123 1.64 8.18 -13.18
N ARG A 124 2.73 8.53 -13.87
CA ARG A 124 3.30 7.68 -14.91
C ARG A 124 4.02 6.51 -14.28
N MET A 125 4.03 5.38 -14.96
CA MET A 125 4.56 4.14 -14.42
C MET A 125 5.39 3.37 -15.46
N GLY A 126 6.53 2.85 -15.02
CA GLY A 126 7.41 1.98 -15.82
C GLY A 126 8.60 2.70 -16.48
N ILE A 127 9.54 1.90 -16.96
CA ILE A 127 10.90 2.35 -17.33
C ILE A 127 10.99 3.24 -18.58
N ARG A 128 9.95 3.25 -19.42
CA ARG A 128 9.90 4.08 -20.64
C ARG A 128 9.22 5.42 -20.38
N GLU A 129 8.59 5.60 -19.23
CA GLU A 129 7.95 6.84 -18.87
C GLU A 129 8.95 7.84 -18.30
N GLN A 130 8.79 9.10 -18.67
CA GLN A 130 9.52 10.19 -18.02
C GLN A 130 8.83 10.58 -16.72
N PRO A 131 9.57 10.80 -15.62
CA PRO A 131 9.00 11.33 -14.38
C PRO A 131 8.24 12.64 -14.60
N GLY A 132 7.31 12.93 -13.68
CA GLY A 132 6.61 14.21 -13.63
C GLY A 132 7.55 15.37 -13.33
N ALA A 133 7.01 16.59 -13.36
CA ALA A 133 7.79 17.82 -13.15
C ALA A 133 8.46 17.88 -11.77
N ARG A 134 7.92 17.17 -10.77
CA ARG A 134 8.51 17.07 -9.42
C ARG A 134 9.28 15.76 -9.22
N GLY A 135 9.55 15.03 -10.31
CA GLY A 135 10.20 13.71 -10.25
C GLY A 135 9.25 12.58 -9.84
N GLU A 136 7.93 12.76 -9.93
CA GLU A 136 6.99 11.70 -9.56
C GLU A 136 6.94 10.60 -10.62
N ILE A 137 7.12 9.35 -10.19
CA ILE A 137 7.01 8.16 -11.04
C ILE A 137 6.67 6.95 -10.18
N ALA A 138 6.04 5.95 -10.77
CA ALA A 138 5.82 4.66 -10.14
C ALA A 138 6.52 3.53 -10.89
N ASP A 139 6.83 2.44 -10.18
CA ASP A 139 7.32 1.21 -10.80
C ASP A 139 6.77 -0.03 -10.09
N LEU A 140 6.66 -1.13 -10.83
CA LEU A 140 6.28 -2.43 -10.31
C LEU A 140 7.20 -3.50 -10.89
N ILE A 141 7.78 -4.29 -10.01
CA ILE A 141 8.60 -5.43 -10.39
C ILE A 141 7.94 -6.68 -9.85
N LEU A 142 7.74 -7.70 -10.69
CA LEU A 142 7.22 -9.00 -10.27
C LEU A 142 8.27 -10.07 -10.56
N ASN A 143 8.56 -10.89 -9.55
CA ASN A 143 9.35 -12.09 -9.68
C ASN A 143 8.43 -13.30 -9.47
N LEU A 144 8.22 -14.08 -10.52
CA LEU A 144 7.33 -15.24 -10.49
C LEU A 144 8.10 -16.55 -10.67
N PRO A 145 7.53 -17.70 -10.25
CA PRO A 145 8.26 -18.96 -10.22
C PRO A 145 8.90 -19.31 -11.57
N GLY A 146 10.19 -19.62 -11.51
CA GLY A 146 11.04 -19.78 -12.68
C GLY A 146 11.93 -18.55 -12.88
N PRO A 147 12.64 -18.43 -14.01
CA PRO A 147 13.48 -17.27 -14.29
C PRO A 147 12.66 -16.09 -14.86
N GLN A 148 11.38 -15.96 -14.48
CA GLN A 148 10.46 -14.98 -15.05
C GLN A 148 10.45 -13.69 -14.24
N LEU A 149 11.02 -12.64 -14.83
CA LEU A 149 10.99 -11.28 -14.31
C LEU A 149 10.06 -10.44 -15.18
N TYR A 150 9.06 -9.81 -14.56
CA TYR A 150 8.18 -8.87 -15.22
C TYR A 150 8.56 -7.45 -14.82
N THR A 151 8.88 -6.63 -15.82
CA THR A 151 9.23 -5.23 -15.64
C THR A 151 8.22 -4.37 -16.38
N MET A 152 7.66 -3.37 -15.70
CA MET A 152 6.72 -2.45 -16.33
C MET A 152 7.45 -1.56 -17.33
N GLN A 153 6.98 -1.56 -18.57
CA GLN A 153 7.54 -0.72 -19.62
C GLN A 153 6.89 0.66 -19.60
N SER A 154 5.56 0.72 -19.53
CA SER A 154 4.79 1.95 -19.61
C SER A 154 3.41 1.76 -18.97
N GLY A 155 2.78 2.84 -18.53
CA GLY A 155 1.45 2.81 -17.96
C GLY A 155 1.20 3.93 -16.98
N SER A 156 0.20 3.72 -16.13
CA SER A 156 -0.15 4.67 -15.09
C SER A 156 -0.57 3.99 -13.79
N LEU A 157 -0.31 4.69 -12.71
CA LEU A 157 -0.78 4.38 -11.37
C LEU A 157 -1.63 5.54 -10.87
N THR A 158 -2.80 5.27 -10.30
CA THR A 158 -3.66 6.26 -9.68
C THR A 158 -3.74 6.03 -8.19
N ILE A 159 -3.29 7.00 -7.41
CA ILE A 159 -3.61 7.07 -5.97
C ILE A 159 -4.98 7.73 -5.87
N SER A 160 -5.98 6.99 -5.39
CA SER A 160 -7.33 7.52 -5.22
C SER A 160 -7.50 8.24 -3.88
N GLU A 161 -6.83 7.74 -2.83
CA GLU A 161 -7.02 8.25 -1.48
C GLU A 161 -5.78 8.00 -0.61
N VAL A 162 -5.44 8.99 0.22
CA VAL A 162 -4.46 8.85 1.30
C VAL A 162 -5.04 9.45 2.58
N THR A 163 -5.15 8.63 3.63
CA THR A 163 -5.73 9.05 4.91
C THR A 163 -4.82 8.71 6.08
N THR A 164 -4.75 9.60 7.07
CA THR A 164 -4.12 9.29 8.36
C THR A 164 -5.10 8.48 9.20
N VAL A 165 -4.72 7.25 9.55
CA VAL A 165 -5.51 6.35 10.40
C VAL A 165 -5.15 6.52 11.88
N LYS A 166 -3.86 6.70 12.19
CA LYS A 166 -3.34 6.83 13.55
C LYS A 166 -2.09 7.71 13.56
N THR A 167 -1.86 8.43 14.65
CA THR A 167 -0.62 9.18 14.89
C THR A 167 -0.03 8.75 16.23
N GLN A 168 1.30 8.53 16.28
CA GLN A 168 2.03 8.20 17.49
C GLN A 168 3.39 8.88 17.48
N GLY A 169 3.55 9.92 18.31
CA GLY A 169 4.76 10.75 18.26
C GLY A 169 4.86 11.48 16.90
N THR A 170 6.00 11.32 16.22
CA THR A 170 6.21 11.81 14.85
C THR A 170 5.66 10.87 13.79
N GLN A 171 5.40 9.61 14.13
CA GLN A 171 4.97 8.59 13.19
C GLN A 171 3.48 8.72 12.86
N GLN A 172 3.14 8.52 11.58
CA GLN A 172 1.77 8.52 11.09
C GLN A 172 1.49 7.20 10.37
N LEU A 173 0.42 6.53 10.78
CA LEU A 173 -0.11 5.37 10.07
C LEU A 173 -1.01 5.87 8.94
N LYS A 174 -0.60 5.64 7.69
CA LYS A 174 -1.29 6.09 6.49
C LYS A 174 -1.96 4.93 5.79
N ARG A 175 -3.23 5.07 5.45
CA ARG A 175 -3.90 4.22 4.48
C ARG A 175 -3.77 4.84 3.10
N ILE A 176 -3.34 4.07 2.12
CA ILE A 176 -3.08 4.49 0.75
C ILE A 176 -3.81 3.54 -0.18
N GLN A 177 -4.67 4.08 -1.04
CA GLN A 177 -5.53 3.32 -1.93
C GLN A 177 -5.34 3.75 -3.38
N GLY A 178 -5.46 2.80 -4.30
CA GLY A 178 -5.35 3.11 -5.71
C GLY A 178 -5.37 1.91 -6.65
N THR A 179 -5.11 2.21 -7.91
CA THR A 179 -5.11 1.25 -9.02
C THR A 179 -3.95 1.52 -9.97
N PHE A 180 -3.62 0.54 -10.81
CA PHE A 180 -2.66 0.75 -11.89
C PHE A 180 -3.07 -0.03 -13.14
N THR A 181 -2.66 0.50 -14.29
CA THR A 181 -2.74 -0.16 -15.60
C THR A 181 -1.39 -0.01 -16.27
N VAL A 182 -0.77 -1.13 -16.66
CA VAL A 182 0.58 -1.15 -17.19
C VAL A 182 0.73 -2.14 -18.33
N SER A 183 1.69 -1.85 -19.20
CA SER A 183 2.23 -2.80 -20.15
C SER A 183 3.57 -3.30 -19.61
N ALA A 184 3.62 -4.57 -19.24
CA ALA A 184 4.84 -5.24 -18.81
C ALA A 184 5.53 -5.93 -19.97
N THR A 185 6.81 -6.24 -19.79
CA THR A 185 7.49 -7.29 -20.56
C THR A 185 8.02 -8.32 -19.59
N ALA A 186 7.90 -9.60 -19.96
CA ALA A 186 8.54 -10.68 -19.22
C ALA A 186 9.88 -11.03 -19.86
N SER A 187 10.86 -11.37 -19.02
CA SER A 187 12.11 -11.99 -19.42
C SER A 187 12.25 -13.32 -18.67
N GLY A 188 12.68 -14.38 -19.36
CA GLY A 188 12.79 -15.72 -18.77
C GLY A 188 12.35 -16.85 -19.70
N LEU A 189 12.54 -18.09 -19.25
CA LEU A 189 12.06 -19.30 -19.92
C LEU A 189 10.53 -19.26 -20.10
N GLY A 190 10.07 -19.62 -21.29
CA GLY A 190 8.65 -19.63 -21.65
C GLY A 190 8.05 -18.26 -21.95
N THR A 191 8.85 -17.18 -21.94
CA THR A 191 8.38 -15.83 -22.30
C THR A 191 8.72 -15.50 -23.76
N THR A 192 7.92 -14.64 -24.38
CA THR A 192 8.24 -14.07 -25.70
C THR A 192 8.93 -12.73 -25.50
N PRO A 193 10.23 -12.58 -25.84
CA PRO A 193 10.97 -11.34 -25.63
C PRO A 193 10.26 -10.15 -26.30
N GLY A 194 10.11 -9.06 -25.57
CA GLY A 194 9.50 -7.83 -26.08
C GLY A 194 7.98 -7.87 -26.30
N LYS A 195 7.32 -9.01 -26.05
CA LYS A 195 5.86 -9.08 -26.06
C LYS A 195 5.30 -8.25 -24.91
N ALA A 196 4.46 -7.29 -25.25
CA ALA A 196 3.70 -6.50 -24.29
C ALA A 196 2.67 -7.38 -23.59
N ILE A 197 2.66 -7.33 -22.26
CA ILE A 197 1.74 -8.06 -21.40
C ILE A 197 0.91 -7.02 -20.64
N PRO A 198 -0.36 -6.80 -21.01
CA PRO A 198 -1.20 -5.84 -20.30
C PRO A 198 -1.55 -6.39 -18.91
N LEU A 199 -1.22 -5.62 -17.88
CA LEU A 199 -1.56 -5.92 -16.50
C LEU A 199 -2.38 -4.76 -15.91
N THR A 200 -3.32 -5.12 -15.05
CA THR A 200 -4.05 -4.19 -14.19
C THR A 200 -3.95 -4.64 -12.75
N GLY A 201 -4.16 -3.73 -11.82
CA GLY A 201 -4.18 -4.08 -10.42
C GLY A 201 -4.71 -2.99 -9.53
N SER A 202 -4.84 -3.34 -8.26
CA SER A 202 -5.27 -2.44 -7.19
C SER A 202 -4.42 -2.63 -5.95
N PHE A 203 -4.35 -1.58 -5.14
CA PHE A 203 -3.70 -1.61 -3.84
C PHE A 203 -4.54 -0.88 -2.79
N ASP A 204 -4.54 -1.42 -1.58
CA ASP A 204 -5.06 -0.79 -0.36
C ASP A 204 -4.10 -1.14 0.77
N MET A 205 -3.30 -0.17 1.21
CA MET A 205 -2.11 -0.41 2.02
C MET A 205 -2.15 0.45 3.27
N LEU A 206 -1.65 -0.09 4.38
CA LEU A 206 -1.55 0.60 5.66
C LEU A 206 -0.10 0.59 6.12
N PHE A 207 0.59 1.73 5.99
CA PHE A 207 2.03 1.87 6.23
C PHE A 207 2.36 2.98 7.21
N VAL A 208 3.50 2.86 7.89
CA VAL A 208 4.05 3.92 8.74
C VAL A 208 4.79 4.92 7.86
N GLN A 209 4.50 6.19 8.09
CA GLN A 209 5.30 7.33 7.67
C GLN A 209 6.09 7.86 8.88
N ASP A 210 7.40 7.93 8.73
CA ASP A 210 8.33 8.52 9.70
C ASP A 210 8.58 10.02 9.45
#